data_AF-A0A383EJ19-F1
#
_entry.id   AF-A0A383EJ19-F1
#
_cell.length_a   1.000
_cell.length_b   1.000
_cell.length_c   1.000
_cell.angle_alpha   90.00
_cell.angle_beta   90.00
_cell.angle_gamma   90.00
#
_symmetry.space_group_name_H-M   'P 1'
#
loop_
_entity.id
_entity.type
_entity.pdbx_description
1 polymer ?
#
loop_
_entity_poly.entity_id
_entity_poly.type
_entity_poly.pdbx_seq_one_letter_code
_entity_poly.pdbx_strand_id
1 'polypeptide(L)'
;MSKFLIFLFPLYFSITNLIGQETSLSLTGGFLPYEAYYVQSLDLATGEADVQLFNYLITSTDRAYPYDPPIEFHIQFKIEIQSPGLGLNEKRTLLNIRTPNGSKVLIENPVRIDNRKLNNASGTGILDISGNALKNEQGMPLLFELEDIPILDAEYYENMFSSIMTMGRLPDGIYYFTLRLYDDTGTLAIEEN
;
A
#
# COMPACT_ATOMS: atom_id res chain seq x y z
N MET A 1 25.66 -54.68 -39.76
CA MET A 1 26.16 -53.62 -38.87
C MET A 1 25.76 -52.27 -39.45
N SER A 2 24.68 -51.66 -38.94
CA SER A 2 24.21 -50.35 -39.39
C SER A 2 24.71 -49.30 -38.40
N LYS A 3 25.41 -48.27 -38.90
CA LYS A 3 25.95 -47.17 -38.08
C LYS A 3 24.85 -46.11 -37.92
N PHE A 4 24.39 -45.89 -36.69
CA PHE A 4 23.48 -44.80 -36.33
C PHE A 4 24.25 -43.47 -36.39
N LEU A 5 23.77 -42.51 -37.18
CA LEU A 5 24.29 -41.15 -37.22
C LEU A 5 23.37 -40.26 -36.36
N ILE A 6 23.86 -39.78 -35.22
CA ILE A 6 23.13 -38.86 -34.35
C ILE A 6 23.38 -37.43 -34.84
N PHE A 7 22.35 -36.75 -35.34
CA PHE A 7 22.38 -35.31 -35.58
C PHE A 7 22.11 -34.57 -34.28
N LEU A 8 23.09 -33.82 -33.79
CA LEU A 8 22.97 -32.97 -32.61
C LEU A 8 22.46 -31.59 -33.05
N PHE A 9 21.21 -31.27 -32.71
CA PHE A 9 20.62 -29.95 -32.96
C PHE A 9 21.07 -28.99 -31.83
N PRO A 10 21.73 -27.85 -32.12
CA PRO A 10 22.02 -26.88 -31.07
C PRO A 10 20.73 -26.18 -30.65
N LEU A 11 20.36 -26.35 -29.39
CA LEU A 11 19.25 -25.65 -28.74
C LEU A 11 19.66 -24.17 -28.60
N TYR A 12 19.13 -23.31 -29.48
CA TYR A 12 19.26 -21.86 -29.33
C TYR A 12 18.44 -21.43 -28.12
N PHE A 13 19.11 -21.23 -26.98
CA PHE A 13 18.51 -20.63 -25.81
C PHE A 13 18.43 -19.12 -26.07
N SER A 14 17.30 -18.64 -26.58
CA SER A 14 17.01 -17.21 -26.59
C SER A 14 16.89 -16.76 -25.14
N ILE A 15 17.89 -16.02 -24.66
CA ILE A 15 17.80 -15.25 -23.42
C ILE A 15 16.81 -14.13 -23.71
N THR A 16 15.53 -14.34 -23.40
CA THR A 16 14.60 -13.22 -23.30
C THR A 16 15.02 -12.44 -22.06
N ASN A 17 15.59 -11.26 -22.27
CA ASN A 17 15.66 -10.27 -21.20
C ASN A 17 14.22 -10.08 -20.69
N LEU A 18 13.94 -10.53 -19.46
CA LEU A 18 12.75 -10.07 -18.75
C LEU A 18 12.92 -8.57 -18.60
N ILE A 19 12.22 -7.82 -19.44
CA ILE A 19 11.99 -6.39 -19.21
C ILE A 19 11.24 -6.34 -17.88
N GLY A 20 11.92 -5.86 -16.84
CA GLY A 20 11.28 -5.54 -15.57
C GLY A 20 10.10 -4.63 -15.88
N GLN A 21 8.96 -4.90 -15.25
CA GLN A 21 7.73 -4.14 -15.40
C GLN A 21 8.08 -2.65 -15.35
N GLU A 22 7.83 -1.92 -16.44
CA GLU A 22 8.00 -0.47 -16.45
C GLU A 22 6.92 0.09 -15.52
N THR A 23 7.28 0.22 -14.25
CA THR A 23 6.44 0.81 -13.23
C THR A 23 6.21 2.26 -13.63
N SER A 24 4.96 2.66 -13.85
CA SER A 24 4.55 4.02 -14.23
C SER A 24 4.58 5.03 -13.07
N LEU A 25 4.80 4.58 -11.83
CA LEU A 25 4.78 5.41 -10.62
C LEU A 25 5.94 5.12 -9.66
N SER A 26 6.58 6.15 -9.15
CA SER A 26 7.59 6.03 -8.08
C SER A 26 7.07 6.61 -6.77
N LEU A 27 7.39 5.92 -5.67
CA LEU A 27 7.26 6.41 -4.30
C LEU A 27 8.64 6.91 -3.84
N THR A 28 8.75 8.18 -3.47
CA THR A 28 9.96 8.73 -2.86
C THR A 28 9.64 9.26 -1.47
N GLY A 29 10.27 8.73 -0.45
CA GLY A 29 9.97 9.07 0.94
C GLY A 29 10.34 7.96 1.89
N GLY A 30 9.55 7.78 2.94
CA GLY A 30 9.75 6.68 3.88
C GLY A 30 8.67 6.60 4.94
N PHE A 31 8.62 5.43 5.57
CA PHE A 31 8.07 5.28 6.90
C PHE A 31 8.97 6.02 7.92
N LEU A 32 8.36 6.64 8.94
CA LEU A 32 9.10 7.38 9.98
C LEU A 32 9.51 6.47 11.15
N PRO A 33 10.80 6.34 11.52
CA PRO A 33 11.43 5.21 12.25
C PRO A 33 10.86 4.77 13.62
N TYR A 34 9.80 5.42 14.09
CA TYR A 34 9.08 5.12 15.32
C TYR A 34 7.61 4.76 15.05
N GLU A 35 7.27 4.31 13.84
CA GLU A 35 5.90 4.02 13.38
C GLU A 35 5.22 3.08 14.37
N ALA A 36 5.91 2.03 14.79
CA ALA A 36 5.43 1.03 15.76
C ALA A 36 5.04 1.65 17.12
N TYR A 37 5.75 2.69 17.59
CA TYR A 37 5.40 3.39 18.83
C TYR A 37 4.13 4.23 18.66
N TYR A 38 3.89 4.71 17.43
CA TYR A 38 2.76 5.56 17.10
C TYR A 38 1.54 4.80 16.56
N VAL A 39 1.61 3.49 16.32
CA VAL A 39 0.42 2.70 15.98
C VAL A 39 -0.64 2.79 17.08
N GLN A 40 -0.28 3.09 18.33
CA GLN A 40 -1.25 3.36 19.40
C GLN A 40 -2.07 4.64 19.18
N SER A 41 -1.56 5.59 18.39
CA SER A 41 -2.27 6.80 18.01
C SER A 41 -3.18 6.61 16.81
N LEU A 42 -3.21 5.40 16.24
CA LEU A 42 -4.13 5.01 15.19
C LEU A 42 -5.39 4.42 15.84
N ASP A 43 -6.53 4.99 15.54
CA ASP A 43 -7.82 4.38 15.79
C ASP A 43 -7.99 3.22 14.81
N LEU A 44 -7.92 1.98 15.30
CA LEU A 44 -8.04 0.78 14.48
C LEU A 44 -9.46 0.55 13.94
N ALA A 45 -10.48 1.18 14.52
CA ALA A 45 -11.86 1.07 14.06
C ALA A 45 -12.16 2.02 12.88
N THR A 46 -11.44 3.14 12.80
CA THR A 46 -11.69 4.17 11.77
C THR A 46 -10.50 4.38 10.83
N GLY A 47 -9.31 3.95 11.22
CA GLY A 47 -8.06 4.26 10.54
C GLY A 47 -7.56 5.69 10.74
N GLU A 48 -8.18 6.48 11.63
CA GLU A 48 -7.70 7.84 11.96
C GLU A 48 -6.39 7.78 12.71
N ALA A 49 -5.44 8.65 12.34
CA ALA A 49 -4.20 8.82 13.07
C ALA A 49 -3.91 10.31 13.22
N ASP A 50 -3.54 10.73 14.43
CA ASP A 50 -3.06 12.09 14.69
C ASP A 50 -1.55 12.23 14.38
N VAL A 51 -0.84 11.10 14.32
CA VAL A 51 0.59 11.05 14.07
C VAL A 51 0.90 10.59 12.65
N GLN A 52 1.94 11.19 12.08
CA GLN A 52 2.47 10.77 10.79
C GLN A 52 3.24 9.46 10.96
N LEU A 53 2.82 8.42 10.25
CA LEU A 53 3.52 7.13 10.14
C LEU A 53 4.37 7.08 8.88
N PHE A 54 3.94 7.74 7.80
CA PHE A 54 4.72 7.80 6.56
C PHE A 54 4.54 9.13 5.83
N ASN A 55 5.45 9.36 4.90
CA ASN A 55 5.38 10.46 3.97
C ASN A 55 5.99 10.06 2.64
N TYR A 56 5.19 10.03 1.59
CA TYR A 56 5.67 9.70 0.26
C TYR A 56 5.26 10.76 -0.75
N LEU A 57 6.18 11.04 -1.67
CA LEU A 57 5.90 11.73 -2.92
C LEU A 57 5.66 10.67 -3.99
N ILE A 58 4.45 10.68 -4.56
CA ILE A 58 4.07 9.87 -5.71
C ILE A 58 4.41 10.69 -6.96
N THR A 59 5.19 10.11 -7.87
CA THR A 59 5.59 10.73 -9.15
C THR A 59 5.38 9.76 -10.30
N SER A 60 5.06 10.28 -11.48
CA SER A 60 5.13 9.49 -12.71
C SER A 60 6.59 9.32 -13.12
N THR A 61 6.97 8.08 -13.46
CA THR A 61 8.28 7.74 -14.04
C THR A 61 8.29 7.89 -15.56
N ASP A 62 7.12 7.85 -16.20
CA ASP A 62 6.92 7.87 -17.66
C ASP A 62 6.45 9.25 -18.14
N ARG A 63 7.08 10.32 -17.63
CA ARG A 63 6.77 11.68 -18.08
C ARG A 63 7.41 11.96 -19.43
N ALA A 64 6.60 12.15 -20.46
CA ALA A 64 7.01 12.41 -21.83
C ALA A 64 6.52 13.79 -22.28
N TYR A 65 7.39 14.80 -22.18
CA TYR A 65 7.07 16.13 -22.68
C TYR A 65 6.77 16.12 -24.20
N PRO A 66 5.71 16.80 -24.69
CA PRO A 66 4.82 17.74 -24.00
C PRO A 66 3.51 17.11 -23.45
N TYR A 67 3.36 15.79 -23.51
CA TYR A 67 2.13 15.09 -23.16
C TYR A 67 2.37 14.11 -22.01
N ASP A 68 2.03 14.55 -20.80
CA ASP A 68 1.96 13.65 -19.64
C ASP A 68 0.51 13.16 -19.52
N PRO A 69 0.19 11.90 -19.87
CA PRO A 69 -1.14 11.37 -19.63
C PRO A 69 -1.40 11.31 -18.12
N PRO A 70 -2.65 11.55 -17.68
CA PRO A 70 -3.00 11.31 -16.30
C PRO A 70 -2.87 9.82 -15.97
N ILE A 71 -2.41 9.51 -14.76
CA ILE A 71 -2.24 8.14 -14.30
C ILE A 71 -3.35 7.80 -13.31
N GLU A 72 -3.97 6.65 -13.53
CA GLU A 72 -5.04 6.10 -12.70
C GLU A 72 -4.53 4.91 -11.89
N PHE A 73 -4.74 4.92 -10.58
CA PHE A 73 -4.32 3.82 -9.71
C PHE A 73 -5.10 3.81 -8.38
N HIS A 74 -5.06 2.70 -7.69
CA HIS A 74 -5.51 2.54 -6.32
C HIS A 74 -4.38 2.76 -5.33
N ILE A 75 -4.73 3.24 -4.15
CA ILE A 75 -3.83 3.40 -3.02
C ILE A 75 -4.30 2.46 -1.91
N GLN A 76 -3.36 1.72 -1.34
CA GLN A 76 -3.58 0.86 -0.18
C GLN A 76 -2.50 1.11 0.87
N PHE A 77 -2.92 1.37 2.10
CA PHE A 77 -2.08 1.34 3.27
C PHE A 77 -2.52 0.21 4.20
N LYS A 78 -1.61 -0.71 4.49
CA LYS A 78 -1.88 -1.91 5.29
C LYS A 78 -0.91 -2.00 6.46
N ILE A 79 -1.45 -2.38 7.62
CA ILE A 79 -0.68 -2.75 8.80
C ILE A 79 -0.96 -4.21 9.12
N GLU A 80 0.08 -4.99 9.31
CA GLU A 80 0.00 -6.39 9.74
C GLU A 80 0.83 -6.59 11.01
N ILE A 81 0.46 -7.58 11.82
CA ILE A 81 1.18 -7.98 13.03
C ILE A 81 1.44 -9.48 13.04
N GLN A 82 2.59 -9.85 13.60
CA GLN A 82 2.88 -11.19 14.05
C GLN A 82 3.26 -11.13 15.54
N SER A 83 2.48 -11.77 16.40
CA SER A 83 2.64 -11.73 17.86
C SER A 83 2.39 -13.11 18.47
N PRO A 84 3.45 -13.88 18.77
CA PRO A 84 3.32 -15.15 19.47
C PRO A 84 2.64 -15.02 20.85
N GLY A 85 2.80 -13.87 21.52
CA GLY A 85 2.17 -13.57 22.81
C GLY A 85 0.65 -13.47 22.74
N LEU A 86 0.11 -13.17 21.55
CA LEU A 86 -1.33 -13.20 21.26
C LEU A 86 -1.77 -14.48 20.54
N GLY A 87 -0.90 -15.48 20.41
CA GLY A 87 -1.16 -16.69 19.61
C GLY A 87 -1.06 -16.49 18.10
N LEU A 88 -0.63 -15.32 17.63
CA LEU A 88 -0.44 -15.00 16.22
C LEU A 88 0.95 -15.39 15.73
N ASN A 89 1.08 -16.66 15.35
CA ASN A 89 2.33 -17.19 14.80
C ASN A 89 2.56 -16.78 13.34
N GLU A 90 1.53 -16.28 12.66
CA GLU A 90 1.56 -15.81 11.26
C GLU A 90 1.11 -14.35 11.17
N LYS A 91 1.46 -13.66 10.08
CA LYS A 91 1.03 -12.28 9.83
C LYS A 91 -0.49 -12.20 9.78
N ARG A 92 -1.07 -11.26 10.52
CA ARG A 92 -2.49 -10.93 10.48
C ARG A 92 -2.68 -9.45 10.21
N THR A 93 -3.64 -9.12 9.35
CA THR A 93 -4.03 -7.75 9.06
C THR A 93 -4.66 -7.11 10.30
N LEU A 94 -4.13 -5.96 10.69
CA LEU A 94 -4.66 -5.08 11.73
C LEU A 94 -5.53 -3.98 11.14
N LEU A 95 -5.06 -3.42 10.03
CA LEU A 95 -5.67 -2.27 9.37
C LEU A 95 -5.41 -2.43 7.88
N ASN A 96 -6.42 -2.18 7.07
CA ASN A 96 -6.27 -2.09 5.63
C ASN A 96 -7.15 -0.95 5.12
N ILE A 97 -6.54 0.22 4.88
CA ILE A 97 -7.20 1.38 4.30
C ILE A 97 -6.88 1.40 2.82
N ARG A 98 -7.90 1.49 1.98
CA ARG A 98 -7.71 1.52 0.52
C ARG A 98 -8.71 2.42 -0.16
N THR A 99 -8.37 2.85 -1.37
CA THR A 99 -9.40 3.42 -2.27
C THR A 99 -10.42 2.34 -2.63
N PRO A 100 -11.73 2.66 -2.64
CA PRO A 100 -12.76 1.71 -3.04
C PRO A 100 -12.55 1.14 -4.43
N ASN A 101 -13.02 -0.09 -4.65
CA ASN A 101 -13.02 -0.71 -5.98
C ASN A 101 -13.79 0.17 -6.98
N GLY A 102 -13.23 0.39 -8.16
CA GLY A 102 -13.83 1.25 -9.20
C GLY A 102 -13.80 2.75 -8.90
N SER A 103 -12.93 3.18 -7.99
CA SER A 103 -12.62 4.59 -7.74
C SER A 103 -11.10 4.83 -7.71
N LYS A 104 -10.44 4.60 -8.86
CA LYS A 104 -9.00 4.88 -9.01
C LYS A 104 -8.71 6.37 -8.80
N VAL A 105 -7.61 6.67 -8.11
CA VAL A 105 -7.03 8.01 -8.01
C VAL A 105 -6.50 8.44 -9.36
N LEU A 106 -6.82 9.66 -9.78
CA LEU A 106 -6.30 10.28 -10.98
C LEU A 106 -5.25 11.33 -10.59
N ILE A 107 -4.02 11.23 -11.12
CA ILE A 107 -2.98 12.25 -10.92
C ILE A 107 -2.47 12.81 -12.24
N GLU A 108 -2.27 14.13 -12.28
CA GLU A 108 -1.59 14.85 -13.37
C GLU A 108 -0.28 15.49 -12.89
N ASN A 109 -0.21 15.80 -11.59
CA ASN A 109 0.97 16.34 -10.92
C ASN A 109 1.46 15.37 -9.83
N PRO A 110 2.72 15.47 -9.39
CA PRO A 110 3.17 14.76 -8.21
C PRO A 110 2.26 15.02 -7.01
N VAL A 111 2.11 13.99 -6.18
CA VAL A 111 1.22 14.02 -5.03
C VAL A 111 2.00 13.69 -3.77
N ARG A 112 1.80 14.47 -2.72
CA ARG A 112 2.35 14.15 -1.41
C ARG A 112 1.29 13.49 -0.54
N ILE A 113 1.54 12.23 -0.18
CA ILE A 113 0.64 11.41 0.62
C ILE A 113 1.20 11.17 2.02
N ASP A 114 0.29 11.27 2.98
CA ASP A 114 0.51 11.15 4.42
C ASP A 114 -0.66 10.34 4.98
N ASN A 115 -0.39 9.38 5.86
CA ASN A 115 -1.41 8.49 6.44
C ASN A 115 -2.57 9.26 7.09
N ARG A 116 -2.31 10.42 7.69
CA ARG A 116 -3.32 11.24 8.37
C ARG A 116 -4.36 11.82 7.41
N LYS A 117 -4.06 11.83 6.11
CA LYS A 117 -4.98 12.25 5.05
C LYS A 117 -5.77 11.09 4.43
N LEU A 118 -5.48 9.86 4.85
CA LEU A 118 -6.21 8.68 4.38
C LEU A 118 -7.57 8.55 5.06
N ASN A 119 -7.74 9.11 6.26
CA ASN A 119 -9.07 9.31 6.81
C ASN A 119 -9.57 10.72 6.44
N ASN A 120 -10.63 10.78 5.65
CA ASN A 120 -11.18 12.05 5.15
C ASN A 120 -12.58 12.34 5.70
N ALA A 121 -12.75 12.26 7.03
CA ALA A 121 -13.90 12.87 7.68
C ALA A 121 -13.92 14.42 7.53
N SER A 122 -12.77 15.06 7.28
CA SER A 122 -12.62 16.53 7.34
C SER A 122 -12.72 17.28 5.99
N GLY A 123 -12.89 16.60 4.86
CA GLY A 123 -13.25 17.22 3.56
C GLY A 123 -12.21 18.08 2.83
N THR A 124 -10.96 18.18 3.30
CA THR A 124 -9.89 18.93 2.60
C THR A 124 -9.15 18.11 1.55
N GLY A 125 -9.29 16.78 1.56
CA GLY A 125 -8.77 15.90 0.52
C GLY A 125 -7.24 15.81 0.48
N ILE A 126 -6.73 14.95 -0.40
CA ILE A 126 -5.30 14.92 -0.73
C ILE A 126 -5.07 15.97 -1.83
N LEU A 127 -4.02 16.78 -1.68
CA LEU A 127 -3.65 17.82 -2.65
C LEU A 127 -2.41 17.39 -3.42
N ASP A 128 -2.35 17.73 -4.71
CA ASP A 128 -1.14 17.66 -5.51
C ASP A 128 -0.13 18.77 -5.11
N ILE A 129 1.08 18.73 -5.65
CA ILE A 129 2.11 19.75 -5.39
C ILE A 129 1.75 21.16 -5.91
N SER A 130 0.76 21.26 -6.80
CA SER A 130 0.23 22.51 -7.35
C SER A 130 -0.91 23.07 -6.51
N GLY A 131 -1.34 22.36 -5.46
CA GLY A 131 -2.42 22.74 -4.55
C GLY A 131 -3.82 22.32 -5.02
N ASN A 132 -3.94 21.53 -6.09
CA ASN A 132 -5.22 21.04 -6.56
C ASN A 132 -5.65 19.81 -5.76
N ALA A 133 -6.93 19.74 -5.38
CA ALA A 133 -7.49 18.56 -4.77
C ALA A 133 -7.55 17.40 -5.77
N LEU A 134 -7.07 16.24 -5.33
CA LEU A 134 -7.18 15.02 -6.10
C LEU A 134 -8.62 14.55 -6.23
N LYS A 135 -8.86 13.89 -7.34
CA LYS A 135 -10.15 13.31 -7.69
C LYS A 135 -9.93 11.86 -8.12
N ASN A 136 -11.02 11.11 -8.11
CA ASN A 136 -11.00 9.81 -8.76
C ASN A 136 -11.17 9.94 -10.28
N GLU A 137 -11.09 8.82 -10.99
CA GLU A 137 -11.29 8.71 -12.45
C GLU A 137 -12.63 9.29 -12.95
N GLN A 138 -13.63 9.44 -12.06
CA GLN A 138 -14.95 9.99 -12.35
C GLN A 138 -15.05 11.50 -12.02
N GLY A 139 -13.96 12.13 -11.57
CA GLY A 139 -13.93 13.54 -11.18
C GLY A 139 -14.54 13.85 -9.81
N MET A 140 -14.81 12.82 -9.00
CA MET A 140 -15.37 12.93 -7.64
C MET A 140 -14.26 13.08 -6.59
N PRO A 141 -14.55 13.65 -5.40
CA PRO A 141 -13.60 13.67 -4.30
C PRO A 141 -13.08 12.27 -3.95
N LEU A 142 -11.80 12.17 -3.61
CA LEU A 142 -11.23 10.90 -3.15
C LEU A 142 -11.84 10.45 -1.83
N LEU A 143 -12.19 9.18 -1.78
CA LEU A 143 -12.61 8.47 -0.59
C LEU A 143 -11.69 7.29 -0.33
N PHE A 144 -11.55 6.96 0.94
CA PHE A 144 -10.88 5.75 1.39
C PHE A 144 -11.86 4.96 2.23
N GLU A 145 -11.79 3.64 2.12
CA GLU A 145 -12.55 2.71 2.93
C GLU A 145 -11.59 1.88 3.78
N LEU A 146 -12.01 1.61 5.01
CA LEU A 146 -11.43 0.54 5.79
C LEU A 146 -12.02 -0.76 5.25
N GLU A 147 -11.17 -1.70 4.82
CA GLU A 147 -11.65 -3.02 4.42
C GLU A 147 -12.25 -3.72 5.63
N ASP A 148 -13.43 -4.32 5.46
CA ASP A 148 -14.02 -5.21 6.45
C ASP A 148 -13.11 -6.44 6.62
N ILE A 149 -12.18 -6.37 7.56
CA ILE A 149 -11.32 -7.50 7.92
C ILE A 149 -12.25 -8.56 8.53
N PRO A 150 -12.40 -9.75 7.92
CA PRO A 150 -13.34 -10.75 8.40
C PRO A 150 -13.13 -11.01 9.90
N ILE A 151 -14.21 -10.86 10.68
CA ILE A 151 -14.27 -11.06 12.15
C ILE A 151 -14.06 -12.54 12.53
N LEU A 152 -13.37 -13.32 11.70
CA LEU A 152 -13.09 -14.73 11.93
C LEU A 152 -12.21 -14.96 13.18
N ASP A 153 -11.71 -13.89 13.80
CA ASP A 153 -10.96 -13.95 15.05
C ASP A 153 -11.36 -12.82 16.01
N ALA A 154 -12.65 -12.79 16.40
CA ALA A 154 -13.14 -11.86 17.42
C ALA A 154 -12.31 -11.98 18.73
N GLU A 155 -11.86 -13.18 19.07
CA GLU A 155 -11.01 -13.45 20.22
C GLU A 155 -9.66 -12.70 20.12
N TYR A 156 -9.03 -12.68 18.96
CA TYR A 156 -7.83 -11.88 18.72
C TYR A 156 -8.06 -10.38 18.96
N TYR A 157 -9.10 -9.80 18.37
CA TYR A 157 -9.37 -8.37 18.54
C TYR A 157 -9.67 -8.04 20.00
N GLU A 158 -10.45 -8.86 20.69
CA GLU A 158 -10.71 -8.71 22.13
C GLU A 158 -9.43 -8.83 22.96
N ASN A 159 -8.56 -9.80 22.66
CA ASN A 159 -7.28 -9.96 23.35
C ASN A 159 -6.34 -8.77 23.10
N MET A 160 -6.33 -8.22 21.88
CA MET A 160 -5.60 -7.02 21.55
C MET A 160 -6.18 -5.79 22.27
N PHE A 161 -7.49 -5.56 22.21
CA PHE A 161 -8.16 -4.46 22.91
C PHE A 161 -7.96 -4.56 24.43
N SER A 162 -8.06 -5.76 25.00
CA SER A 162 -7.78 -6.03 26.41
C SER A 162 -6.32 -5.73 26.77
N SER A 163 -5.37 -6.11 25.92
CA SER A 163 -3.95 -5.79 26.09
C SER A 163 -3.71 -4.27 26.05
N ILE A 164 -4.34 -3.57 25.11
CA ILE A 164 -4.29 -2.09 25.02
C ILE A 164 -4.90 -1.45 26.28
N MET A 165 -6.06 -1.92 26.73
CA MET A 165 -6.74 -1.38 27.92
C MET A 165 -5.94 -1.63 29.20
N THR A 166 -5.29 -2.78 29.32
CA THR A 166 -4.54 -3.18 30.52
C THR A 166 -3.14 -2.57 30.57
N MET A 167 -2.43 -2.56 29.44
CA MET A 167 -1.03 -2.14 29.37
C MET A 167 -0.86 -0.68 28.91
N GLY A 168 -1.93 -0.06 28.40
CA GLY A 168 -1.88 1.27 27.79
C GLY A 168 -0.99 1.33 26.54
N ARG A 169 -0.67 0.16 25.97
CA ARG A 169 0.22 0.03 24.82
C ARG A 169 -0.21 -1.15 23.95
N LEU A 170 0.23 -1.15 22.71
CA LEU A 170 0.04 -2.28 21.82
C LEU A 170 0.75 -3.54 22.34
N PRO A 171 0.20 -4.73 22.06
CA PRO A 171 0.81 -6.00 22.44
C PRO A 171 2.19 -6.17 21.78
N ASP A 172 3.08 -6.88 22.46
CA ASP A 172 4.42 -7.15 21.93
C ASP A 172 4.30 -7.97 20.64
N GLY A 173 4.89 -7.50 19.54
CA GLY A 173 4.81 -8.13 18.23
C GLY A 173 5.68 -7.44 17.18
N ILE A 174 5.83 -8.08 16.03
CA ILE A 174 6.46 -7.49 14.85
C ILE A 174 5.36 -6.89 13.98
N TYR A 175 5.47 -5.59 13.72
CA TYR A 175 4.54 -4.83 12.90
C TYR A 175 5.13 -4.62 11.51
N TYR A 176 4.30 -4.81 10.49
CA TYR A 176 4.67 -4.61 9.09
C TYR A 176 3.79 -3.51 8.52
N PHE A 177 4.41 -2.54 7.87
CA PHE A 177 3.72 -1.44 7.22
C PHE A 177 3.92 -1.54 5.72
N THR A 178 2.83 -1.45 4.97
CA THR A 178 2.88 -1.54 3.51
C THR A 178 2.09 -0.40 2.89
N LEU A 179 2.74 0.39 2.03
CA LEU A 179 2.07 1.32 1.14
C LEU A 179 2.19 0.77 -0.28
N ARG A 180 1.04 0.56 -0.94
CA ARG A 180 0.97 -0.02 -2.27
C ARG A 180 0.17 0.86 -3.21
N LEU A 181 0.72 1.08 -4.40
CA LEU A 181 0.04 1.65 -5.56
C LEU A 181 -0.19 0.52 -6.57
N TYR A 182 -1.41 0.35 -7.06
CA TYR A 182 -1.74 -0.72 -7.99
C TYR A 182 -2.85 -0.31 -8.93
N ASP A 183 -2.95 -0.95 -10.08
CA ASP A 183 -4.06 -0.78 -11.03
C ASP A 183 -4.71 -2.14 -11.34
N ASP A 184 -5.52 -2.19 -12.40
CA ASP A 184 -6.20 -3.41 -12.84
C ASP A 184 -5.22 -4.47 -13.41
N THR A 185 -3.98 -4.07 -13.73
CA THR A 185 -2.94 -4.92 -14.32
C THR A 185 -1.95 -5.46 -13.29
N GLY A 186 -1.79 -4.78 -12.16
CA GLY A 186 -0.96 -5.25 -11.05
C GLY A 186 -0.43 -4.14 -10.15
N THR A 187 0.63 -4.47 -9.40
CA THR A 187 1.34 -3.49 -8.57
C THR A 187 2.12 -2.53 -9.47
N LEU A 188 1.94 -1.24 -9.23
CA LEU A 188 2.75 -0.19 -9.82
C LEU A 188 3.94 0.08 -8.91
N ALA A 189 3.70 0.44 -7.64
CA ALA A 189 4.74 0.69 -6.65
C ALA A 189 4.39 0.06 -5.31
N ILE A 190 5.40 -0.33 -4.54
CA ILE A 190 5.22 -0.85 -3.18
C ILE A 190 6.40 -0.45 -2.31
N GLU A 191 6.11 -0.04 -1.09
CA GLU A 191 7.09 0.25 -0.04
C GLU A 191 6.70 -0.49 1.22
N GLU A 192 7.69 -1.10 1.88
CA GLU A 192 7.55 -1.89 3.09
C GLU A 192 8.57 -1.45 4.14
N ASN A 193 8.20 -1.52 5.42
CA ASN A 193 9.09 -1.43 6.58
C ASN A 193 9.16 -2.79 7.28
#